data_AF-A0A928R196-F1
#
_entry.id   AF-A0A928R196-F1
#
_cell.length_a   1.000
_cell.length_b   1.000
_cell.length_c   1.000
_cell.angle_alpha   90.00
_cell.angle_beta   90.00
_cell.angle_gamma   90.00
#
_symmetry.space_group_name_H-M   'P 1'
#
loop_
_entity.id
_entity.type
_entity.pdbx_description
1 polymer ?
#
loop_
_entity_poly.entity_id
_entity_poly.type
_entity_poly.pdbx_seq_one_letter_code
_entity_poly.pdbx_strand_id
1 'polypeptide(L)'
;MTNFERAIRFEKPDYIPMRFSINAACWHHYPKEFLWDMMESHKLLFPDFVRPAPDWEPEIPLVARRDEPYTDPMGCTWVTADDSITGTVHGHPLADWDAFGTTWHFPDPEKTDGLYWRDLAKDQA
;
A
#
# COMPACT_ATOMS: atom_id res chain seq x y z
N MET A 1 -23.22 -15.98 -2.39
CA MET A 1 -22.11 -15.58 -1.49
C MET A 1 -20.90 -16.45 -1.81
N THR A 2 -19.75 -15.85 -2.04
CA THR A 2 -18.49 -16.52 -2.37
C THR A 2 -17.87 -17.18 -1.13
N ASN A 3 -16.93 -18.10 -1.30
CA ASN A 3 -16.21 -18.72 -0.17
C ASN A 3 -15.43 -17.66 0.66
N PHE A 4 -14.93 -16.61 0.00
CA PHE A 4 -14.24 -15.49 0.65
C PHE A 4 -15.19 -14.65 1.52
N GLU A 5 -16.38 -14.31 1.00
CA GLU A 5 -17.40 -13.59 1.77
C GLU A 5 -17.87 -14.39 3.00
N ARG A 6 -17.99 -15.72 2.88
CA ARG A 6 -18.30 -16.62 4.02
C ARG A 6 -17.21 -16.57 5.08
N ALA A 7 -15.94 -16.54 4.68
CA ALA A 7 -14.83 -16.41 5.61
C ALA A 7 -14.87 -15.09 6.38
N ILE A 8 -15.10 -13.95 5.69
CA ILE A 8 -15.19 -12.62 6.32
C ILE A 8 -16.37 -12.55 7.32
N ARG A 9 -17.48 -13.21 7.00
CA ARG A 9 -18.68 -13.22 7.85
C ARG A 9 -18.69 -14.31 8.92
N PHE A 10 -17.63 -15.11 9.02
CA PHE A 10 -17.53 -16.26 9.94
C PHE A 10 -18.60 -17.34 9.70
N GLU A 11 -19.09 -17.47 8.47
CA GLU A 11 -20.15 -18.40 8.08
C GLU A 11 -19.60 -19.75 7.57
N LYS A 12 -18.68 -20.34 8.34
CA LYS A 12 -18.08 -21.67 8.10
C LYS A 12 -17.72 -21.88 6.62
N PRO A 13 -16.68 -21.22 6.07
CA PRO A 13 -16.29 -21.42 4.67
C PRO A 13 -15.90 -22.88 4.40
N ASP A 14 -15.96 -23.32 3.14
CA ASP A 14 -15.65 -24.71 2.76
C ASP A 14 -14.14 -24.99 2.85
N TYR A 15 -13.33 -23.94 2.72
CA TYR A 15 -11.88 -23.94 2.92
C TYR A 15 -11.40 -22.57 3.37
N ILE A 16 -10.20 -22.49 3.97
CA ILE A 16 -9.55 -21.23 4.35
C ILE A 16 -9.11 -20.51 3.06
N PRO A 17 -9.65 -19.33 2.73
CA PRO A 17 -9.16 -18.55 1.60
C PRO A 17 -7.72 -18.09 1.86
N MET A 18 -6.84 -18.29 0.90
CA MET A 18 -5.45 -17.81 0.95
C MET A 18 -5.15 -16.99 -0.30
N ARG A 19 -4.36 -15.92 -0.14
CA ARG A 19 -3.82 -15.12 -1.24
C ARG A 19 -2.32 -14.97 -1.02
N PHE A 20 -1.55 -15.19 -2.07
CA PHE A 20 -0.11 -14.95 -2.07
C PHE A 20 0.18 -13.67 -2.84
N SER A 21 1.04 -12.83 -2.26
CA SER A 21 1.48 -11.56 -2.84
C SER A 21 2.98 -11.42 -2.64
N ILE A 22 3.65 -10.80 -3.62
CA ILE A 22 5.05 -10.39 -3.46
C ILE A 22 5.07 -9.06 -2.73
N ASN A 23 5.86 -8.98 -1.65
CA ASN A 23 6.04 -7.74 -0.90
C ASN A 23 6.71 -6.68 -1.78
N ALA A 24 6.32 -5.41 -1.62
CA ALA A 24 6.89 -4.29 -2.36
C ALA A 24 8.43 -4.24 -2.27
N ALA A 25 8.99 -4.47 -1.07
CA ALA A 25 10.43 -4.58 -0.80
C ALA A 25 11.16 -5.61 -1.66
N CYS A 26 10.50 -6.71 -2.01
CA CYS A 26 11.09 -7.73 -2.86
C CYS A 26 11.37 -7.18 -4.27
N TRP A 27 10.51 -6.31 -4.80
CA TRP A 27 10.73 -5.72 -6.12
C TRP A 27 11.91 -4.74 -6.16
N HIS A 28 12.28 -4.16 -5.01
CA HIS A 28 13.52 -3.38 -4.88
C HIS A 28 14.76 -4.27 -4.74
N HIS A 29 14.64 -5.39 -4.01
CA HIS A 29 15.79 -6.22 -3.63
C HIS A 29 16.16 -7.32 -4.64
N TYR A 30 15.21 -7.81 -5.42
CA TYR A 30 15.42 -8.91 -6.36
C TYR A 30 15.22 -8.45 -7.80
N PRO A 31 15.95 -9.04 -8.77
CA PRO A 31 15.64 -8.84 -10.19
C PRO A 31 14.19 -9.21 -10.50
N LYS A 32 13.49 -8.36 -11.27
CA LYS A 32 12.07 -8.55 -11.59
C LYS A 32 11.83 -9.87 -12.31
N GLU A 33 12.74 -10.23 -13.21
CA GLU A 33 12.70 -11.46 -13.99
C GLU A 33 12.74 -12.69 -13.09
N PHE A 34 13.56 -12.67 -12.04
CA PHE A 34 13.61 -13.74 -11.06
C PHE A 34 12.27 -13.89 -10.33
N LEU A 35 11.66 -12.78 -9.91
CA LEU A 35 10.35 -12.81 -9.24
C LEU A 35 9.26 -13.31 -10.19
N TRP A 36 9.27 -12.88 -11.45
CA TRP A 36 8.33 -13.35 -12.48
C TRP A 36 8.48 -14.85 -12.75
N ASP A 37 9.72 -15.34 -12.89
CA ASP A 37 10.00 -16.77 -13.08
C ASP A 37 9.45 -17.60 -11.91
N MET A 38 9.62 -17.10 -10.68
CA MET A 38 9.07 -17.74 -9.47
C MET A 38 7.54 -17.72 -9.48
N MET A 39 6.90 -16.62 -9.84
CA MET A 39 5.43 -16.56 -9.90
C MET A 39 4.88 -17.49 -10.99
N GLU A 40 5.55 -17.58 -12.14
CA GLU A 40 5.17 -18.49 -13.23
C GLU A 40 5.33 -19.96 -12.85
N SER A 41 6.41 -20.32 -12.14
CA SER A 41 6.65 -21.70 -11.74
C SER A 41 5.71 -22.19 -10.63
N HIS A 42 5.03 -21.28 -9.91
CA HIS A 42 4.15 -21.60 -8.79
C HIS A 42 2.67 -21.29 -9.07
N LYS A 43 2.10 -21.94 -10.10
CA LYS A 43 0.70 -21.76 -10.52
C LYS A 43 -0.34 -22.03 -9.43
N LEU A 44 -0.03 -22.85 -8.43
CA LEU A 44 -0.94 -23.03 -7.28
C LEU A 44 -1.05 -21.76 -6.43
N LEU A 45 0.06 -21.03 -6.25
CA LEU A 45 0.13 -19.82 -5.44
C LEU A 45 -0.30 -18.58 -6.23
N PHE A 46 0.01 -18.57 -7.54
CA PHE A 46 -0.24 -17.48 -8.46
C PHE A 46 -1.00 -17.97 -9.71
N PRO A 47 -2.24 -18.48 -9.56
CA PRO A 47 -3.00 -19.11 -10.65
C PRO A 47 -3.27 -18.17 -11.82
N ASP A 48 -3.49 -16.88 -11.52
CA ASP A 48 -3.87 -15.87 -12.50
C ASP A 48 -2.70 -14.96 -12.91
N PHE A 49 -1.45 -15.32 -12.56
CA PHE A 49 -0.31 -14.49 -12.90
C PHE A 49 0.00 -14.53 -14.39
N VAL A 50 0.01 -13.33 -14.98
CA VAL A 50 0.46 -13.05 -16.34
C VAL A 50 1.65 -12.11 -16.24
N ARG A 51 2.77 -12.48 -16.87
CA ARG A 51 3.98 -11.66 -16.87
C ARG A 51 3.70 -10.27 -17.45
N PRO A 52 4.06 -9.19 -16.76
CA PRO A 52 3.97 -7.82 -17.28
C PRO A 52 4.88 -7.59 -18.49
N ALA A 53 4.72 -6.42 -19.12
CA ALA A 53 5.64 -5.95 -20.15
C ALA A 53 7.06 -5.71 -19.58
N PRO A 54 8.14 -5.86 -20.37
CA PRO A 54 9.51 -5.72 -19.86
C PRO A 54 9.84 -4.36 -19.23
N ASP A 55 9.16 -3.31 -19.68
CA ASP A 55 9.29 -1.93 -19.20
C ASP A 55 8.40 -1.61 -17.98
N TRP A 56 7.63 -2.58 -17.49
CA TRP A 56 6.87 -2.41 -16.27
C TRP A 56 7.80 -2.21 -15.06
N GLU A 57 7.50 -1.20 -14.25
CA GLU A 57 8.15 -0.96 -12.97
C GLU A 57 7.12 -0.97 -11.84
N PRO A 58 7.48 -1.48 -10.64
CA PRO A 58 6.64 -1.37 -9.48
C PRO A 58 6.48 0.10 -9.08
N GLU A 59 5.25 0.52 -8.81
CA GLU A 59 5.00 1.82 -8.21
C GLU A 59 5.53 1.83 -6.77
N ILE A 60 6.37 2.81 -6.44
CA ILE A 60 6.84 3.03 -5.07
C ILE A 60 5.96 4.10 -4.42
N PRO A 61 5.18 3.76 -3.38
CA PRO A 61 4.33 4.71 -2.66
C PRO A 61 5.15 5.86 -2.08
N LEU A 62 4.57 7.07 -1.95
CA LEU A 62 5.32 8.26 -1.47
C LEU A 62 5.93 8.04 -0.08
N VAL A 63 5.19 7.37 0.81
CA VAL A 63 5.66 7.03 2.16
C VAL A 63 6.65 5.87 2.22
N ALA A 64 7.07 5.35 1.08
CA ALA A 64 8.02 4.24 0.97
C ALA A 64 9.20 4.58 0.06
N ARG A 65 9.48 5.87 -0.16
CA ARG A 65 10.65 6.34 -0.91
C ARG A 65 11.73 6.80 0.05
N ARG A 66 12.91 6.19 -0.05
CA ARG A 66 14.08 6.58 0.73
C ARG A 66 14.55 7.97 0.28
N ASP A 67 15.03 8.76 1.22
CA ASP A 67 15.55 10.12 1.00
C ASP A 67 14.54 11.14 0.43
N GLU A 68 13.27 10.75 0.30
CA GLU A 68 12.15 11.60 -0.11
C GLU A 68 11.11 11.68 1.01
N PRO A 69 11.32 12.51 2.06
CA PRO A 69 10.31 12.69 3.09
C PRO A 69 8.98 13.18 2.51
N TYR A 70 7.88 12.58 2.96
CA TYR A 70 6.54 12.91 2.50
C TYR A 70 5.66 13.37 3.66
N THR A 71 5.02 14.53 3.51
CA THR A 71 4.01 14.98 4.48
C THR A 71 2.62 14.62 3.96
N ASP A 72 1.93 13.79 4.73
CA ASP A 72 0.60 13.32 4.39
C ASP A 72 -0.49 14.41 4.61
N PRO A 73 -1.73 14.16 4.17
CA PRO A 73 -2.85 15.07 4.38
C PRO A 73 -3.22 15.32 5.85
N MET A 74 -2.82 14.43 6.76
CA MET A 74 -2.96 14.65 8.20
C MET A 74 -1.91 15.62 8.73
N GLY A 75 -0.86 15.95 7.96
CA GLY A 75 0.27 16.78 8.37
C GLY A 75 1.40 16.01 9.02
N CYS A 76 1.37 14.67 8.97
CA CYS A 76 2.45 13.83 9.47
C CYS A 76 3.54 13.67 8.41
N THR A 77 4.81 13.87 8.81
CA THR A 77 5.96 13.69 7.93
C THR A 77 6.53 12.29 8.09
N TRP A 78 6.49 11.54 6.99
CA TRP A 78 7.01 10.20 6.84
C TRP A 78 8.44 10.23 6.34
N VAL A 79 9.30 9.40 6.94
CA VAL A 79 10.68 9.18 6.51
C VAL A 79 10.90 7.69 6.33
N THR A 80 11.52 7.33 5.22
CA THR A 80 11.74 5.94 4.83
C THR A 80 13.23 5.62 4.86
N ALA A 81 13.59 4.50 5.47
CA ALA A 81 14.98 4.03 5.54
C ALA A 81 15.42 3.25 4.29
N ASP A 82 14.48 2.58 3.61
CA ASP A 82 14.75 1.76 2.43
C ASP A 82 13.55 1.76 1.47
N ASP A 83 13.83 1.80 0.18
CA ASP A 83 12.80 1.94 -0.84
C ASP A 83 11.82 0.77 -0.79
N SER A 84 10.54 1.07 -1.04
CA SER A 84 9.41 0.13 -1.06
C SER A 84 9.05 -0.55 0.27
N ILE A 85 9.67 -0.13 1.38
CA ILE A 85 9.19 -0.39 2.75
C ILE A 85 8.49 0.86 3.26
N THR A 86 7.27 0.73 3.78
CA THR A 86 6.57 1.87 4.40
C THR A 86 7.42 2.46 5.52
N GLY A 87 7.71 3.75 5.41
CA GLY A 87 8.46 4.52 6.38
C GLY A 87 7.71 4.73 7.70
N THR A 88 8.30 5.54 8.55
CA THR A 88 7.74 5.88 9.87
C THR A 88 7.53 7.39 10.00
N VAL A 89 6.54 7.77 10.81
CA VAL A 89 6.25 9.17 11.11
C VAL A 89 7.35 9.74 12.01
N HIS A 90 8.05 10.76 11.53
CA HIS A 90 9.11 11.48 12.25
C HIS A 90 8.67 12.87 12.73
N GLY A 91 7.57 13.39 12.18
CA GLY A 91 6.96 14.65 12.60
C GLY A 91 5.45 14.57 12.53
N HIS A 92 4.76 15.23 13.44
CA HIS A 92 3.29 15.29 13.47
C HIS A 92 2.82 16.67 13.91
N PRO A 93 1.63 17.12 13.47
CA PRO A 93 1.16 18.49 13.70
C PRO A 93 0.64 18.73 15.12
N LEU A 94 0.37 17.65 15.86
CA LEU A 94 -0.09 17.68 17.25
C LEU A 94 1.05 17.39 18.23
N ALA A 95 2.21 18.02 18.03
CA ALA A 95 3.29 18.01 19.03
C ALA A 95 2.86 18.74 20.31
N ASP A 96 1.94 19.70 20.16
CA ASP A 96 1.15 20.32 21.20
C ASP A 96 -0.33 19.95 20.99
N TRP A 97 -1.00 19.52 22.06
CA TRP A 97 -2.42 19.16 22.00
C TRP A 97 -3.33 20.38 21.85
N ASP A 98 -2.89 21.58 22.26
CA ASP A 98 -3.67 22.81 22.11
C ASP A 98 -3.87 23.17 20.62
N ALA A 99 -3.06 22.61 19.72
CA ALA A 99 -3.24 22.72 18.27
C ALA A 99 -4.49 22.00 17.75
N PHE A 100 -5.03 21.03 18.50
CA PHE A 100 -6.19 20.24 18.08
C PHE A 100 -7.46 21.10 18.06
N GLY A 101 -8.03 21.29 16.86
CA GLY A 101 -9.23 22.09 16.67
C GLY A 101 -9.01 23.60 16.66
N THR A 102 -7.77 24.08 16.83
CA THR A 102 -7.41 25.50 16.72
C THR A 102 -6.65 25.78 15.43
N THR A 103 -5.47 25.18 15.26
CA THR A 103 -4.62 25.31 14.07
C THR A 103 -4.62 24.05 13.22
N TRP A 104 -4.84 22.89 13.83
CA TRP A 104 -4.99 21.62 13.12
C TRP A 104 -6.45 21.17 13.10
N HIS A 105 -6.90 20.74 11.93
CA HIS A 105 -8.22 20.16 11.72
C HIS A 105 -8.08 18.84 10.97
N PHE A 106 -9.01 17.92 11.23
CA PHE A 106 -9.07 16.67 10.49
C PHE A 106 -9.29 16.97 9.00
N PRO A 107 -8.49 16.40 8.08
CA PRO A 107 -8.65 16.66 6.66
C PRO A 107 -9.97 16.08 6.16
N ASP A 108 -10.55 16.75 5.16
CA ASP A 108 -11.84 16.37 4.57
C ASP A 108 -11.76 14.95 3.96
N PRO A 109 -12.52 13.96 4.48
CA PRO A 109 -12.45 12.58 4.02
C PRO A 109 -12.90 12.40 2.55
N GLU A 110 -13.61 13.36 1.97
CA GLU A 110 -13.95 13.35 0.54
C GLU A 110 -12.75 13.74 -0.35
N LYS A 111 -11.68 14.29 0.24
CA LYS A 111 -10.49 14.79 -0.48
C LYS A 111 -9.23 13.98 -0.18
N THR A 112 -9.26 13.09 0.79
CA THR A 112 -8.11 12.26 1.17
C THR A 112 -8.54 10.89 1.68
N ASP A 113 -7.67 9.90 1.57
CA ASP A 113 -7.81 8.60 2.25
C ASP A 113 -7.06 8.55 3.60
N GLY A 114 -6.47 9.66 4.02
CA GLY A 114 -5.65 9.82 5.22
C GLY A 114 -4.15 9.74 4.97
N LEU A 115 -3.72 9.12 3.86
CA LEU A 115 -2.31 9.01 3.48
C LEU A 115 -1.98 9.82 2.22
N TYR A 116 -2.94 9.97 1.31
CA TYR A 116 -2.80 10.67 0.04
C TYR A 116 -3.98 11.59 -0.23
N TRP A 117 -3.73 12.63 -1.03
CA TRP A 117 -4.81 13.44 -1.60
C TRP A 117 -5.48 12.64 -2.71
N ARG A 118 -6.82 12.56 -2.67
CA ARG A 118 -7.61 11.87 -3.68
C ARG A 118 -7.62 12.70 -4.96
N ASP A 119 -7.34 12.03 -6.07
CA ASP A 119 -7.66 12.52 -7.41
C ASP A 119 -8.93 11.80 -7.86
N LEU A 120 -10.09 12.43 -7.63
CA LEU A 120 -11.41 11.84 -7.90
C LEU A 120 -11.60 11.41 -9.36
N ALA A 121 -10.79 11.91 -10.30
CA ALA A 121 -10.79 11.48 -11.69
C ALA A 121 -10.15 10.09 -11.90
N LYS A 122 -9.30 9.63 -10.97
CA LYS A 122 -8.62 8.32 -11.03
C LYS A 122 -9.30 7.25 -10.19
N ASP A 123 -10.10 7.62 -9.19
CA ASP A 123 -10.78 6.70 -8.27
C ASP A 123 -12.03 6.00 -8.89
N GLN A 124 -12.42 6.34 -10.13
CA GLN A 124 -13.59 5.76 -10.82
C GLN A 124 -13.25 4.71 -11.90
N ALA A 125 -11.98 4.28 -12.01
CA ALA A 125 -11.51 3.29 -12.98
C ALA A 125 -11.48 1.85 -12.42
#